data_AF-A0A540WH72-F1
#
_entry.id   AF-A0A540WH72-F1
#
_cell.length_a   1.000
_cell.length_b   1.000
_cell.length_c   1.000
_cell.angle_alpha   90.00
_cell.angle_beta   90.00
_cell.angle_gamma   90.00
#
_symmetry.space_group_name_H-M   'P 1'
#
loop_
_entity.id
_entity.type
_entity.pdbx_description
1 polymer ?
#
loop_
_entity_poly.entity_id
_entity_poly.type
_entity_poly.pdbx_seq_one_letter_code
_entity_poly.pdbx_strand_id
1 'polypeptide(L)'
;QGYRVARIAEMLGEKVATVHSWKKRDKWGEYGPLDQMQLTTAARYCQLIMKEHKEGKDFKEIDLLARQSERHARIGKFNNGGNEADLNPNVQNRNRGPRKTPEKNLFTDEQIEKLEEIFRNGMFEYQRHWSEAGIKHRIRNVLKSRQIGATYY
;
A
#
# COMPACT_ATOMS: atom_id res chain seq x y z
N GLN A 1 9.80 29.96 8.79
CA GLN A 1 10.17 31.37 9.00
C GLN A 1 11.66 31.52 8.71
N GLY A 2 12.08 32.58 8.01
CA GLY A 2 13.47 32.82 7.59
C GLY A 2 13.77 34.32 7.52
N TYR A 3 15.00 34.67 7.13
CA TYR A 3 15.40 36.08 7.02
C TYR A 3 14.52 36.88 6.05
N ARG A 4 14.26 38.14 6.40
CA ARG A 4 13.61 39.09 5.48
C ARG A 4 14.53 39.35 4.29
N VAL A 5 13.96 39.59 3.10
CA VAL A 5 14.71 39.86 1.86
C VAL A 5 15.72 41.00 2.05
N ALA A 6 15.34 42.06 2.76
CA ALA A 6 16.23 43.17 3.08
C ALA A 6 17.48 42.73 3.87
N ARG A 7 17.33 41.82 4.82
CA ARG A 7 18.44 41.32 5.65
C ARG A 7 19.33 40.35 4.86
N ILE A 8 18.77 39.59 3.93
CA ILE A 8 19.53 38.75 2.99
C ILE A 8 20.37 39.62 2.06
N ALA A 9 19.79 40.68 1.53
CA ALA A 9 20.49 41.63 0.67
C ALA A 9 21.69 42.28 1.39
N GLU A 10 21.50 42.69 2.64
CA GLU A 10 22.59 43.21 3.49
C GLU A 10 23.73 42.21 3.69
N MET A 11 23.42 40.95 4.02
CA MET A 11 24.44 39.91 4.20
C MET A 11 25.23 39.59 2.92
N LEU A 12 24.58 39.70 1.75
CA LEU A 12 25.20 39.44 0.45
C LEU A 12 25.91 40.67 -0.12
N GLY A 13 25.74 41.86 0.47
CA GLY A 13 26.23 43.11 -0.10
C GLY A 13 25.50 43.53 -1.39
N GLU A 14 24.27 43.04 -1.59
CA GLU A 14 23.49 43.22 -2.81
C GLU A 14 22.34 44.22 -2.62
N LYS A 15 21.84 44.79 -3.73
CA LYS A 15 20.65 45.66 -3.67
C LYS A 15 19.40 44.83 -3.37
N VAL A 16 18.53 45.35 -2.50
CA VAL A 16 17.25 44.69 -2.12
C VAL A 16 16.40 44.35 -3.35
N ALA A 17 16.36 45.23 -4.36
CA ALA A 17 15.65 45.00 -5.62
C ALA A 17 16.19 43.80 -6.40
N THR A 18 17.52 43.58 -6.40
CA THR A 18 18.18 42.44 -7.05
C THR A 18 17.73 41.13 -6.41
N VAL A 19 17.74 41.05 -5.07
CA VAL A 19 17.30 39.86 -4.34
C VAL A 19 15.80 39.60 -4.51
N HIS A 20 14.97 40.66 -4.57
CA HIS A 20 13.55 40.51 -4.91
C HIS A 20 13.33 39.94 -6.33
N SER A 21 14.15 40.37 -7.29
CA SER A 21 14.11 39.83 -8.65
C SER A 21 14.43 38.34 -8.67
N TRP A 22 15.48 37.90 -7.97
CA TRP A 22 15.81 36.48 -7.82
C TRP A 22 14.69 35.69 -7.15
N LYS A 23 14.17 36.20 -6.03
CA LYS A 23 13.05 35.59 -5.32
C LYS A 23 11.84 35.34 -6.22
N LYS A 24 11.53 36.30 -7.10
CA LYS A 24 10.41 36.22 -8.04
C LYS A 24 10.71 35.25 -9.19
N ARG A 25 11.88 35.35 -9.81
CA ARG A 25 12.31 34.51 -10.93
C ARG A 25 12.40 33.04 -10.53
N ASP A 26 13.02 32.77 -9.39
CA ASP A 26 13.31 31.43 -8.90
C ASP A 26 12.22 30.95 -7.90
N LYS A 27 11.12 31.70 -7.80
CA LYS A 27 9.89 31.33 -7.08
C LYS A 27 10.14 30.80 -5.67
N TRP A 28 10.95 31.49 -4.86
CA TRP A 28 11.32 30.98 -3.53
C TRP A 28 10.11 30.76 -2.59
N GLY A 29 8.97 31.37 -2.89
CA GLY A 29 7.72 31.16 -2.16
C GLY A 29 6.97 29.86 -2.49
N GLU A 30 7.32 29.19 -3.59
CA GLU A 30 6.71 27.91 -4.00
C GLU A 30 7.38 26.69 -3.33
N TYR A 31 8.52 26.89 -2.65
CA TYR A 31 9.22 25.80 -1.95
C TYR A 31 8.46 25.40 -0.68
N GLY A 32 8.02 24.14 -0.63
CA GLY A 32 7.42 23.56 0.56
C GLY A 32 8.46 23.20 1.62
N PRO A 33 8.03 22.88 2.85
CA PRO A 33 8.92 22.40 3.91
C PRO A 33 9.75 21.16 3.50
N LEU A 34 9.16 20.28 2.68
CA LEU A 34 9.86 19.11 2.17
C LEU A 34 10.99 19.49 1.22
N ASP A 35 10.76 20.40 0.29
CA ASP A 35 11.79 20.85 -0.67
C ASP A 35 12.94 21.54 0.04
N GLN A 36 12.64 22.34 1.07
CA GLN A 36 13.66 22.97 1.91
C GLN A 36 14.51 21.92 2.64
N MET A 37 13.90 20.85 3.14
CA MET A 37 14.62 19.74 3.76
C MET A 37 15.51 19.03 2.73
N GLN A 38 15.02 18.77 1.52
CA GLN A 38 15.78 18.14 0.44
C GLN A 38 17.01 18.97 0.07
N LEU A 39 16.84 20.27 -0.15
CA LEU A 39 17.92 21.20 -0.47
C LEU A 39 18.98 21.25 0.64
N THR A 40 18.55 21.35 1.89
CA THR A 40 19.47 21.41 3.04
C THR A 40 20.28 20.11 3.17
N THR A 41 19.61 18.96 3.01
CA THR A 41 20.24 17.63 3.02
C THR A 41 21.27 17.50 1.90
N ALA A 42 20.94 17.93 0.69
CA ALA A 42 21.83 17.90 -0.47
C ALA A 42 23.05 18.82 -0.29
N ALA A 43 22.84 20.04 0.22
CA ALA A 43 23.93 20.96 0.52
C ALA A 43 24.90 20.38 1.55
N ARG A 44 24.39 19.76 2.62
CA ARG A 44 25.21 19.09 3.63
C ARG A 44 25.99 17.91 3.06
N TYR A 45 25.37 17.12 2.20
CA TYR A 45 26.04 16.03 1.49
C TYR A 45 27.23 16.54 0.67
N CYS A 46 27.04 17.59 -0.14
CA CYS A 46 28.12 18.18 -0.92
C CYS A 46 29.25 18.73 -0.03
N GLN A 47 28.92 19.39 1.09
CA GLN A 47 29.92 19.88 2.05
C GLN A 47 30.80 18.74 2.60
N LEU A 48 30.21 17.61 2.99
CA LEU A 48 30.94 16.47 3.51
C LEU A 48 31.80 15.79 2.45
N ILE A 49 31.29 15.68 1.21
CA ILE A 49 32.06 15.13 0.08
C ILE A 49 33.29 16.00 -0.21
N MET A 50 33.14 17.32 -0.19
CA MET A 50 34.21 18.27 -0.46
C MET A 50 35.20 18.46 0.70
N LYS A 51 34.94 17.86 1.88
CA LYS A 51 35.88 17.88 3.00
C LYS A 51 37.18 17.14 2.64
N GLU A 52 38.33 17.80 2.76
CA GLU A 52 39.65 17.23 2.41
C GLU A 52 40.00 16.01 3.27
N HIS A 53 39.96 16.17 4.60
CA HIS A 53 40.24 15.09 5.56
C HIS A 53 38.94 14.57 6.17
N LYS A 54 38.52 13.37 5.76
CA LYS A 54 37.31 12.72 6.24
C LYS A 54 37.61 11.81 7.42
N GLU A 55 36.73 11.84 8.42
CA GLU A 55 36.71 10.95 9.57
C GLU A 55 35.61 9.90 9.41
N GLY A 56 35.64 8.82 10.20
CA GLY A 56 34.61 7.78 10.17
C GLY A 56 33.18 8.29 10.37
N LYS A 57 33.00 9.35 11.18
CA LYS A 57 31.70 10.01 11.37
C LYS A 57 31.18 10.66 10.09
N ASP A 58 32.06 11.24 9.27
CA ASP A 58 31.69 11.91 8.03
C ASP A 58 31.19 10.88 7.01
N PHE A 59 31.87 9.74 6.89
CA PHE A 59 31.42 8.66 6.00
C PHE A 59 30.05 8.10 6.41
N LYS A 60 29.78 7.98 7.72
CA LYS A 60 28.48 7.55 8.21
C LYS A 60 27.39 8.58 7.92
N GLU A 61 27.70 9.87 8.05
CA GLU A 61 26.76 10.95 7.71
C GLU A 61 26.48 10.99 6.20
N ILE A 62 27.52 10.87 5.36
CA ILE A 62 27.40 10.76 3.89
C ILE A 62 26.47 9.60 3.51
N ASP A 63 26.66 8.41 4.09
CA ASP A 63 25.83 7.25 3.84
C ASP A 63 24.36 7.47 4.26
N LEU A 64 24.13 8.05 5.44
CA LEU A 64 22.79 8.39 5.92
C LEU A 64 22.09 9.40 5.00
N LEU A 65 22.80 10.44 4.57
CA LEU A 65 22.28 11.46 3.66
C LEU A 65 21.99 10.87 2.26
N ALA A 66 22.83 9.97 1.76
CA ALA A 66 22.60 9.27 0.50
C ALA A 66 21.36 8.36 0.56
N ARG A 67 21.16 7.64 1.66
CA ARG A 67 19.92 6.85 1.87
C ARG A 67 18.68 7.73 1.99
N GLN A 68 18.83 8.92 2.59
CA GLN A 68 17.74 9.88 2.69
C GLN A 68 17.37 10.49 1.33
N SER A 69 18.34 10.72 0.44
CA SER A 69 18.07 11.24 -0.91
C SER A 69 17.23 10.26 -1.75
N GLU A 70 17.46 8.95 -1.61
CA GLU A 70 16.62 7.94 -2.24
C GLU A 70 15.16 8.02 -1.77
N ARG A 71 14.94 8.22 -0.47
CA ARG A 71 13.59 8.42 0.10
C ARG A 71 12.93 9.68 -0.45
N HIS A 72 13.68 10.77 -0.55
CA HIS A 72 13.19 12.01 -1.16
C HIS A 72 12.77 11.82 -2.62
N ALA A 73 13.56 11.09 -3.41
CA ALA A 73 13.22 10.77 -4.80
C ALA A 73 11.93 9.93 -4.90
N ARG A 74 11.75 8.96 -4.00
CA ARG A 74 10.52 8.15 -3.92
C ARG A 74 9.29 9.01 -3.57
N ILE A 75 9.41 9.91 -2.61
CA ILE A 75 8.32 10.85 -2.27
C ILE A 75 8.01 11.76 -3.45
N GLY A 76 9.04 12.27 -4.15
CA GLY A 76 8.86 13.06 -5.36
C GLY A 76 8.11 12.30 -6.47
N LYS A 77 8.47 11.03 -6.70
CA LYS A 77 7.76 10.17 -7.66
C LYS A 77 6.31 9.94 -7.26
N PHE A 78 6.04 9.67 -5.99
CA PHE A 78 4.68 9.52 -5.46
C PHE A 78 3.83 10.79 -5.69
N ASN A 79 4.37 11.96 -5.34
CA ASN A 79 3.67 13.23 -5.53
C ASN A 79 3.40 13.57 -7.01
N ASN A 80 4.21 13.05 -7.93
CA ASN A 80 4.08 13.28 -9.37
C ASN A 80 3.29 12.17 -10.10
N GLY A 81 2.29 11.58 -9.45
CA GLY A 81 1.41 10.57 -10.03
C GLY A 81 1.87 9.11 -9.84
N GLY A 82 2.84 8.88 -8.96
CA GLY A 82 3.21 7.53 -8.50
C GLY A 82 2.15 6.90 -7.58
N ASN A 83 2.44 5.69 -7.10
CA ASN A 83 1.53 4.96 -6.21
C ASN A 83 2.22 4.57 -4.90
N GLU A 84 1.46 4.05 -3.94
CA GLU A 84 1.98 3.70 -2.60
C GLU A 84 3.13 2.67 -2.65
N ALA A 85 3.23 1.88 -3.73
CA ALA A 85 4.32 0.94 -3.92
C ALA A 85 5.66 1.65 -4.24
N ASP A 86 5.66 2.92 -4.63
CA ASP A 86 6.88 3.73 -4.79
C ASP A 86 7.44 4.20 -3.43
N LEU A 87 6.59 4.41 -2.43
CA LEU A 87 7.00 4.77 -1.06
C LEU A 87 7.56 3.57 -0.31
N ASN A 88 6.91 2.40 -0.42
CA ASN A 88 7.25 1.22 0.34
C ASN A 88 7.78 0.08 -0.54
N PRO A 89 9.10 -0.16 -0.56
CA PRO A 89 9.70 -1.23 -1.36
C PRO A 89 9.24 -2.63 -0.91
N ASN A 90 8.78 -2.79 0.34
CA ASN A 90 8.24 -4.06 0.82
C ASN A 90 6.91 -4.42 0.13
N VAL A 91 6.14 -3.42 -0.32
CA VAL A 91 4.89 -3.65 -1.07
C VAL A 91 5.20 -4.21 -2.46
N GLN A 92 6.23 -3.70 -3.13
CA GLN A 92 6.72 -4.29 -4.38
C GLN A 92 7.21 -5.72 -4.16
N ASN A 93 8.03 -5.94 -3.12
CA ASN A 93 8.56 -7.28 -2.81
C ASN A 93 7.45 -8.29 -2.49
N ARG A 94 6.39 -7.89 -1.77
CA ARG A 94 5.22 -8.75 -1.49
C ARG A 94 4.46 -9.16 -2.75
N ASN A 95 4.41 -8.27 -3.75
CA ASN A 95 3.69 -8.50 -5.00
C ASN A 95 4.55 -9.15 -6.10
N ARG A 96 5.84 -9.44 -5.83
CA ARG A 96 6.78 -9.99 -6.82
C ARG A 96 6.55 -11.48 -7.12
N GLY A 97 5.87 -12.21 -6.24
CA GLY A 97 5.59 -13.63 -6.41
C GLY A 97 4.25 -13.91 -7.11
N PRO A 98 4.06 -15.12 -7.68
CA PRO A 98 2.76 -15.55 -8.18
C PRO A 98 1.75 -15.49 -7.03
N ARG A 99 0.73 -14.64 -7.18
CA ARG A 99 -0.36 -14.53 -6.19
C ARG A 99 -1.09 -15.86 -6.15
N LYS A 100 -1.19 -16.48 -4.97
CA LYS A 100 -2.12 -17.59 -4.76
C LYS A 100 -3.52 -17.08 -5.13
N THR A 101 -4.11 -17.68 -6.16
CA THR A 101 -5.50 -17.42 -6.52
C THR A 101 -6.36 -17.77 -5.32
N PRO A 102 -7.27 -16.89 -4.87
CA PRO A 102 -8.21 -17.24 -3.82
C PRO A 102 -9.03 -18.45 -4.29
N GLU A 103 -9.11 -19.48 -3.45
CA GLU A 103 -9.93 -20.66 -3.72
C GLU A 103 -11.39 -20.23 -3.76
N LYS A 104 -11.99 -20.31 -4.94
CA LYS A 104 -13.40 -19.96 -5.13
C LYS A 104 -14.27 -21.04 -4.50
N ASN A 105 -15.26 -20.63 -3.71
CA ASN A 105 -16.28 -21.52 -3.11
C ASN A 105 -15.72 -22.59 -2.15
N LEU A 106 -14.64 -22.27 -1.41
CA LEU A 106 -14.18 -23.13 -0.33
C LEU A 106 -15.14 -23.03 0.86
N PHE A 107 -15.82 -24.13 1.19
CA PHE A 107 -16.48 -24.31 2.48
C PHE A 107 -15.52 -25.03 3.42
N THR A 108 -15.39 -24.54 4.64
CA THR A 108 -14.67 -25.28 5.70
C THR A 108 -15.50 -26.49 6.13
N ASP A 109 -14.85 -27.50 6.70
CA ASP A 109 -15.54 -28.70 7.19
C ASP A 109 -16.67 -28.35 8.17
N GLU A 110 -16.44 -27.37 9.05
CA GLU A 110 -17.46 -26.83 9.97
C GLU A 110 -18.65 -26.19 9.25
N GLN A 111 -18.40 -25.51 8.12
CA GLN A 111 -19.47 -24.92 7.31
C GLN A 111 -20.27 -25.99 6.58
N ILE A 112 -19.61 -27.06 6.12
CA ILE A 112 -20.28 -28.21 5.49
C ILE A 112 -21.19 -28.89 6.51
N GLU A 113 -20.69 -29.16 7.73
CA GLU A 113 -21.48 -29.77 8.80
C GLU A 113 -22.70 -28.91 9.15
N LYS A 114 -22.52 -27.59 9.27
CA LYS A 114 -23.62 -26.66 9.52
C LYS A 114 -24.64 -26.63 8.37
N LEU A 115 -24.19 -26.72 7.12
CA LEU A 115 -25.09 -26.82 5.96
C LEU A 115 -25.89 -28.12 6.00
N GLU A 116 -25.27 -29.25 6.34
CA GLU A 116 -25.97 -30.52 6.52
C GLU A 116 -26.98 -30.47 7.65
N GLU A 117 -26.65 -29.83 8.77
CA GLU A 117 -27.56 -29.66 9.90
C GLU A 117 -28.79 -28.84 9.49
N ILE A 118 -28.58 -27.68 8.86
CA ILE A 118 -29.67 -26.83 8.36
C ILE A 118 -30.52 -27.58 7.35
N PHE A 119 -29.89 -28.31 6.42
CA PHE A 119 -30.58 -29.12 5.43
C PHE A 119 -31.46 -30.18 6.11
N ARG A 120 -30.93 -30.93 7.08
CA ARG A 120 -31.68 -31.96 7.81
C ARG A 120 -32.81 -31.36 8.63
N ASN A 121 -32.59 -30.22 9.28
CA ASN A 121 -33.61 -29.53 10.06
C ASN A 121 -34.75 -28.98 9.18
N GLY A 122 -34.44 -28.53 7.96
CA GLY A 122 -35.43 -28.07 6.99
C GLY A 122 -36.18 -29.19 6.24
N MET A 123 -35.75 -30.45 6.35
CA MET A 123 -36.43 -31.56 5.68
C MET A 123 -37.76 -31.92 6.35
N PHE A 124 -38.80 -32.04 5.53
CA PHE A 124 -40.08 -32.62 5.96
C PHE A 124 -39.93 -34.13 6.24
N GLU A 125 -40.81 -34.67 7.08
CA GLU A 125 -40.77 -36.07 7.52
C GLU A 125 -40.80 -37.07 6.35
N TYR A 126 -41.64 -36.82 5.33
CA TYR A 126 -41.70 -37.67 4.13
C TYR A 126 -40.38 -37.66 3.33
N GLN A 127 -39.63 -36.55 3.33
CA GLN A 127 -38.34 -36.44 2.65
C GLN A 127 -37.25 -37.21 3.42
N ARG A 128 -37.32 -37.22 4.76
CA ARG A 128 -36.43 -38.03 5.61
C ARG A 128 -36.60 -39.52 5.35
N HIS A 129 -37.85 -39.98 5.28
CA HIS A 129 -38.15 -41.38 4.97
C HIS A 129 -37.53 -41.84 3.65
N TRP A 130 -37.48 -40.97 2.63
CA TRP A 130 -36.87 -41.33 1.36
C TRP A 130 -35.36 -41.25 1.35
N SER A 131 -34.80 -40.30 2.10
CA SER A 131 -33.36 -40.23 2.32
C SER A 131 -32.86 -41.54 2.93
N GLU A 132 -33.54 -42.01 3.97
CA GLU A 132 -33.28 -43.30 4.62
C GLU A 132 -33.51 -44.50 3.67
N ALA A 133 -34.62 -44.50 2.94
CA ALA A 133 -34.89 -45.55 1.95
C ALA A 133 -33.81 -45.59 0.85
N GLY A 134 -33.22 -44.45 0.50
CA GLY A 134 -32.13 -44.36 -0.48
C GLY A 134 -30.80 -44.89 0.01
N ILE A 135 -30.56 -44.83 1.33
CA ILE A 135 -29.39 -45.45 1.95
C ILE A 135 -29.61 -46.97 2.07
N LYS A 136 -30.82 -47.40 2.43
CA LYS A 136 -31.15 -48.79 2.74
C LYS A 136 -31.42 -49.67 1.52
N HIS A 137 -32.06 -49.14 0.48
CA HIS A 137 -32.51 -49.91 -0.67
C HIS A 137 -31.77 -49.51 -1.94
N ARG A 138 -31.07 -50.49 -2.53
CA ARG A 138 -30.30 -50.32 -3.78
C ARG A 138 -31.18 -49.98 -4.99
N ILE A 139 -32.40 -50.52 -5.05
CA ILE A 139 -33.37 -50.27 -6.14
C ILE A 139 -34.67 -49.75 -5.52
N ARG A 140 -35.20 -48.65 -6.05
CA ARG A 140 -36.43 -48.01 -5.57
C ARG A 140 -37.33 -47.68 -6.75
N ASN A 141 -38.62 -48.02 -6.61
CA ASN A 141 -39.66 -47.61 -7.56
C ASN A 141 -40.34 -46.37 -6.98
N VAL A 142 -40.06 -45.20 -7.58
CA VAL A 142 -40.52 -43.90 -7.08
C VAL A 142 -41.37 -43.23 -8.16
N LEU A 143 -42.46 -42.57 -7.76
CA LEU A 143 -43.29 -41.77 -8.67
C LEU A 143 -42.56 -40.47 -9.08
N LYS A 144 -43.18 -39.62 -9.91
CA LYS A 144 -42.54 -38.40 -10.42
C LYS A 144 -42.28 -37.40 -9.30
N SER A 145 -41.12 -36.71 -9.29
CA SER A 145 -40.66 -35.81 -8.21
C SER A 145 -41.70 -34.83 -7.65
N ARG A 146 -42.59 -34.29 -8.49
CA ARG A 146 -43.69 -33.40 -8.05
C ARG A 146 -44.81 -34.11 -7.30
N GLN A 147 -45.13 -35.36 -7.66
CA GLN A 147 -46.19 -36.16 -7.03
C GLN A 147 -45.82 -36.57 -5.60
N ILE A 148 -44.53 -36.61 -5.35
CA ILE A 148 -43.96 -37.17 -4.14
C ILE A 148 -43.39 -36.06 -3.23
N GLY A 149 -43.34 -34.81 -3.69
CA GLY A 149 -42.82 -33.68 -2.90
C GLY A 149 -41.29 -33.58 -2.86
N ALA A 150 -40.59 -34.14 -3.85
CA ALA A 150 -39.14 -33.94 -4.02
C ALA A 150 -38.80 -32.61 -4.72
N THR A 151 -39.50 -31.55 -4.35
CA THR A 151 -39.23 -30.18 -4.76
C THR A 151 -39.08 -29.36 -3.49
N TYR A 152 -37.96 -28.68 -3.34
CA TYR A 152 -37.73 -27.73 -2.25
C TYR A 152 -38.48 -26.43 -2.58
N TYR A 153 -39.37 -25.98 -1.69
CA TYR A 153 -40.10 -24.71 -1.80
C TYR A 153 -39.68 -23.79 -0.67
#